data_AF-A0A1E4ZGZ8-F1
#
_entry.id   AF-A0A1E4ZGZ8-F1
#
_cell.length_a   1.000
_cell.length_b   1.000
_cell.length_c   1.000
_cell.angle_alpha   90.00
_cell.angle_beta   90.00
_cell.angle_gamma   90.00
#
_symmetry.space_group_name_H-M   'P 1'
#
loop_
_entity.id
_entity.type
_entity.pdbx_description
1 polymer ?
#
loop_
_entity_poly.entity_id
_entity_poly.type
_entity_poly.pdbx_seq_one_letter_code
_entity_poly.pdbx_strand_id
1 'polypeptide(L)' 'MSVYQVEEYYIYMDDLTISEDQEKELEKLFDDELLIEETEINREEGTITIDKFQDEGAAMDLEEKINEVLGND' A
#
# COMPACT_ATOMS: atom_id res chain seq x y z
N MET A 1 -18.69 -20.63 19.58
CA MET A 1 -17.50 -19.82 19.25
C MET A 1 -17.81 -19.14 17.94
N SER A 2 -18.01 -17.82 17.97
CA SER A 2 -18.14 -17.04 16.75
C SER A 2 -16.74 -16.77 16.23
N VAL A 3 -16.43 -17.28 15.04
CA VAL A 3 -15.22 -16.92 14.30
C VAL A 3 -15.53 -15.54 13.72
N TYR A 4 -14.84 -14.51 14.21
CA TYR A 4 -14.86 -13.20 13.54
C TYR A 4 -14.04 -13.38 12.26
N GLN A 5 -14.70 -13.36 11.11
CA GLN A 5 -14.02 -13.29 9.82
C GLN A 5 -13.59 -11.82 9.70
N VAL A 6 -12.29 -11.56 9.85
CA VAL A 6 -11.72 -10.23 9.59
C VAL A 6 -11.77 -10.06 8.08
N GLU A 7 -12.40 -8.99 7.59
CA GLU A 7 -12.30 -8.62 6.18
C GLU A 7 -10.86 -8.14 5.95
N GLU A 8 -10.11 -8.88 5.14
CA GLU A 8 -8.76 -8.51 4.72
C GLU A 8 -8.89 -7.61 3.49
N TYR A 9 -8.44 -6.36 3.60
CA TYR A 9 -8.37 -5.46 2.45
C TYR A 9 -7.01 -5.59 1.78
N TYR A 10 -6.99 -5.27 0.48
CA TYR A 10 -5.85 -5.43 -0.41
C TYR A 10 -5.79 -4.23 -1.35
N ILE A 11 -4.60 -3.67 -1.53
CA ILE A 11 -4.35 -2.60 -2.50
C ILE A 11 -3.46 -3.16 -3.60
N TYR A 12 -3.90 -2.97 -4.84
CA TYR A 12 -3.12 -3.26 -6.03
C TYR A 12 -3.16 -2.10 -6.98
N MET A 13 -1.97 -1.59 -7.30
CA MET A 13 -1.79 -0.51 -8.24
C MET A 13 -0.80 -0.97 -9.31
N ASP A 14 -1.16 -0.74 -10.58
CA ASP A 14 -0.36 -1.07 -11.75
C ASP A 14 -0.11 0.17 -12.63
N ASP A 15 0.74 0.00 -13.64
CA ASP A 15 1.16 1.05 -14.59
C ASP A 15 1.79 2.28 -13.91
N LEU A 16 2.43 2.07 -12.76
CA LEU A 16 3.06 3.13 -11.97
C LEU A 16 4.49 3.38 -12.44
N THR A 17 4.82 4.65 -12.67
CA THR A 17 6.21 5.07 -12.89
C THR A 17 6.83 5.43 -11.54
N ILE A 18 7.50 4.45 -10.92
CA ILE A 18 8.10 4.61 -9.59
C ILE A 18 9.60 4.93 -9.74
N SER A 19 10.01 6.10 -9.26
CA SER A 19 11.42 6.50 -9.16
C SER A 19 12.10 5.95 -7.89
N GLU A 20 13.44 5.96 -7.86
CA GLU A 20 14.21 5.57 -6.65
C GLU A 20 13.88 6.42 -5.42
N ASP A 21 13.56 7.71 -5.63
CA ASP A 21 13.20 8.60 -4.54
C ASP A 21 11.78 8.30 -4.04
N GLN A 22 10.83 8.01 -4.95
CA GLN A 22 9.46 7.63 -4.60
C GLN A 22 9.39 6.27 -3.91
N GLU A 23 10.18 5.29 -4.36
CA GLU A 23 10.28 3.99 -3.68
C GLU A 23 10.70 4.16 -2.22
N LYS A 24 11.72 4.98 -1.95
CA LYS A 24 12.16 5.24 -0.57
C LYS A 24 11.11 5.97 0.26
N GLU A 25 10.36 6.89 -0.33
CA GLU A 25 9.27 7.56 0.39
C GLU A 25 8.12 6.58 0.70
N LEU A 26 7.78 5.69 -0.25
CA LEU A 26 6.78 4.65 -0.05
C LEU A 26 7.22 3.62 0.99
N GLU A 27 8.45 3.12 0.93
CA GLU A 27 9.01 2.23 1.96
C GLU A 27 8.92 2.87 3.35
N LYS A 28 9.25 4.16 3.46
CA LYS A 28 9.17 4.89 4.73
C LYS A 28 7.72 5.08 5.19
N LEU A 29 6.80 5.35 4.27
CA LEU A 29 5.38 5.43 4.55
C LEU A 29 4.85 4.10 5.12
N PHE A 30 5.26 2.98 4.53
CA PHE A 30 4.84 1.65 4.96
C PHE A 30 5.46 1.25 6.30
N ASP A 31 6.71 1.63 6.56
CA ASP A 31 7.39 1.39 7.85
C ASP A 31 6.72 2.14 9.02
N ASP A 32 6.17 3.33 8.76
CA ASP A 32 5.44 4.12 9.77
C ASP A 32 4.01 3.58 10.02
N GLU A 33 3.42 2.91 9.03
CA GLU A 33 2.07 2.33 9.09
C GLU A 33 2.10 0.92 9.70
N LEU A 34 2.01 0.85 11.03
CA LEU A 34 1.96 -0.38 11.86
C LEU A 34 0.85 -1.40 11.50
N LEU A 35 -0.01 -1.07 10.54
CA LEU A 35 -1.17 -1.87 10.14
C LEU A 35 -0.89 -2.79 8.95
N ILE A 36 0.27 -2.62 8.30
CA ILE A 36 0.62 -3.37 7.09
C ILE A 36 1.45 -4.59 7.49
N GLU A 37 0.94 -5.78 7.20
CA GLU A 37 1.69 -7.02 7.45
C GLU A 37 2.70 -7.33 6.33
N GLU A 38 2.33 -7.04 5.07
CA GLU A 38 3.14 -7.39 3.91
C GLU A 38 2.97 -6.35 2.79
N THR A 39 4.09 -5.88 2.24
CA THR A 39 4.11 -4.94 1.11
C THR A 39 5.16 -5.38 0.10
N GLU A 40 4.80 -5.33 -1.17
CA GLU A 40 5.69 -5.61 -2.29
C GLU A 40 5.63 -4.45 -3.29
N ILE A 41 6.77 -3.79 -3.50
CA ILE A 41 6.94 -2.77 -4.53
C ILE A 41 7.81 -3.39 -5.63
N ASN A 42 7.28 -3.51 -6.83
CA ASN A 42 8.04 -3.99 -7.98
C ASN A 42 8.23 -2.87 -9.01
N ARG A 43 9.39 -2.22 -8.95
CA ARG A 43 9.75 -1.13 -9.87
C ARG A 43 9.93 -1.55 -11.32
N GLU A 44 10.36 -2.79 -11.58
CA GLU A 44 10.53 -3.27 -12.95
C GLU A 44 9.18 -3.46 -13.64
N GLU A 45 8.18 -3.90 -12.88
CA GLU A 45 6.82 -4.09 -13.36
C GLU A 45 5.93 -2.84 -13.18
N GLY A 46 6.35 -1.86 -12.39
CA GLY A 46 5.57 -0.66 -12.07
C GLY A 46 4.34 -0.99 -11.23
N THR A 47 4.47 -1.94 -10.31
CA THR A 47 3.35 -2.42 -9.48
C THR A 47 3.63 -2.23 -8.00
N ILE A 48 2.58 -1.90 -7.25
CA ILE A 48 2.59 -1.89 -5.78
C ILE A 48 1.48 -2.82 -5.32
N THR A 49 1.84 -3.77 -4.47
CA THR A 49 0.94 -4.76 -3.89
C THR A 49 1.04 -4.68 -2.37
N ILE A 50 -0.10 -4.49 -1.71
CA ILE A 50 -0.16 -4.41 -0.26
C ILE A 50 -1.17 -5.44 0.23
N ASP A 51 -0.64 -6.47 0.89
CA ASP A 51 -1.40 -7.61 1.35
C ASP A 51 -1.68 -7.47 2.85
N LYS A 52 -2.97 -7.60 3.20
CA LYS A 52 -3.55 -7.57 4.54
C LYS A 52 -3.56 -6.21 5.25
N PHE A 53 -4.67 -5.52 5.10
CA PHE A 53 -5.11 -4.52 6.08
C PHE A 53 -6.09 -5.13 7.07
N GLN A 54 -6.00 -4.68 8.33
CA GLN A 54 -6.99 -4.98 9.37
C GLN A 54 -8.13 -3.94 9.42
N ASP A 55 -8.05 -2.87 8.62
CA ASP A 55 -8.99 -1.74 8.59
C ASP A 55 -9.16 -1.16 7.17
N GLU A 56 -10.41 -0.99 6.72
CA GLU A 56 -10.75 -0.44 5.39
C GLU A 56 -10.32 1.02 5.24
N GLY A 57 -10.47 1.82 6.30
CA GLY A 57 -10.13 3.24 6.30
C GLY A 57 -8.63 3.43 6.14
N ALA A 58 -7.83 2.63 6.84
CA ALA A 58 -6.38 2.63 6.67
C ALA A 58 -5.96 2.26 5.24
N ALA A 59 -6.65 1.31 4.59
CA ALA A 59 -6.37 0.96 3.20
C ALA A 59 -6.66 2.14 2.25
N MET A 60 -7.81 2.79 2.40
CA MET A 60 -8.16 3.98 1.60
C MET A 60 -7.19 5.15 1.84
N ASP A 61 -6.89 5.46 3.10
CA ASP A 61 -5.95 6.53 3.46
C ASP A 61 -4.55 6.25 2.89
N LEU A 62 -4.12 4.99 2.90
CA LEU A 62 -2.82 4.61 2.33
C LEU A 62 -2.82 4.71 0.81
N GLU A 63 -3.88 4.27 0.13
CA GLU A 63 -4.02 4.42 -1.32
C GLU A 63 -3.94 5.89 -1.74
N GLU A 64 -4.61 6.79 -1.00
CA GLU A 64 -4.53 8.25 -1.23
C GLU A 64 -3.10 8.76 -1.05
N LYS A 65 -2.42 8.39 0.05
CA LYS A 65 -1.02 8.79 0.28
C LYS A 65 -0.06 8.25 -0.79
N ILE A 66 -0.28 7.03 -1.27
CA ILE A 66 0.53 6.45 -2.37
C ILE A 66 0.35 7.29 -3.63
N ASN A 67 -0.89 7.66 -3.99
CA ASN A 67 -1.15 8.52 -5.14
C ASN A 67 -0.54 9.93 -4.98
N GLU A 68 -0.56 10.50 -3.78
CA GLU A 68 0.11 11.78 -3.48
C GLU A 68 1.64 11.69 -3.70
N VAL A 69 2.30 10.65 -3.19
CA VAL A 69 3.74 10.42 -3.39
C VAL A 69 4.08 10.19 -4.87
N LEU A 70 3.21 9.50 -5.58
CA LEU A 70 3.38 9.25 -7.01
C LEU A 70 3.05 10.48 -7.87
N GLY A 71 2.32 11.45 -7.34
CA GLY A 71 1.88 12.65 -8.05
C GLY A 71 0.78 12.36 -9.08
N ASN A 72 0.00 11.31 -8.87
CA ASN A 72 -1.16 10.94 -9.70
C ASN A 72 -2.41 11.66 -9.16
N ASP A 73 -2.63 12.90 -9.59
CA ASP A 73 -3.82 13.75 -9.29
C ASP A 73 -4.81 13.75 -10.48
#